data_AF-A0A7W1M4Y2-F1
#
_entry.id   AF-A0A7W1M4Y2-F1
#
_cell.length_a   1.000
_cell.length_b   1.000
_cell.length_c   1.000
_cell.angle_alpha   90.00
_cell.angle_beta   90.00
_cell.angle_gamma   90.00
#
_symmetry.space_group_name_H-M   'P 1'
#
loop_
_entity.id
_entity.type
_entity.pdbx_description
1 polymer ?
#
loop_
_entity_poly.entity_id
_entity_poly.type
_entity_poly.pdbx_seq_one_letter_code
_entity_poly.pdbx_strand_id
1 'polypeptide(L)'
;MELLHSVRVVLCLGAFAWDGALRLMRARSQARAAGPRPRFGHGAELAGEPYTLIGCYHPSQQNTFTGRLTEPMIDSVLRRALELSKRPLAQ
;
A
#
# COMPACT_ATOMS: atom_id res chain seq x y z
N MET A 1 2.81 -9.70 10.49
CA MET A 1 1.46 -10.03 9.97
C MET A 1 0.95 -11.38 10.46
N GLU A 2 1.75 -12.19 11.18
CA GLU A 2 1.28 -13.46 11.75
C GLU A 2 0.06 -13.36 12.66
N LEU A 3 -0.17 -12.21 13.33
CA LEU A 3 -1.33 -12.01 14.21
C LEU A 3 -2.54 -11.36 13.53
N LEU A 4 -2.38 -10.86 12.30
CA LEU A 4 -3.41 -10.10 11.58
C LEU A 4 -3.96 -10.92 10.42
N HIS A 5 -4.76 -11.95 10.75
CA HIS A 5 -5.19 -12.99 9.82
C HIS A 5 -6.14 -12.54 8.70
N SER A 6 -6.80 -11.39 8.87
CA SER A 6 -7.81 -10.89 7.93
C SER A 6 -7.34 -9.67 7.13
N VAL A 7 -6.05 -9.33 7.19
CA VAL A 7 -5.51 -8.22 6.39
C VAL A 7 -5.57 -8.62 4.92
N ARG A 8 -6.08 -7.71 4.09
CA ARG A 8 -6.08 -7.85 2.62
C ARG A 8 -5.38 -6.69 1.91
N VAL A 9 -5.31 -5.54 2.57
CA VAL A 9 -4.75 -4.31 2.00
C VAL A 9 -3.84 -3.65 3.01
N VAL A 10 -2.69 -3.17 2.55
CA VAL A 10 -1.75 -2.36 3.34
C VAL A 10 -1.62 -0.99 2.69
N LEU A 11 -2.06 0.04 3.41
CA LEU A 11 -1.90 1.44 3.00
C LEU A 11 -0.54 1.97 3.51
N CYS A 12 0.37 2.24 2.58
CA CYS A 12 1.73 2.67 2.83
C CYS A 12 1.82 4.20 2.90
N LEU A 13 2.00 4.74 4.11
CA LEU A 13 2.17 6.18 4.34
C LEU A 13 3.62 6.62 4.04
N GLY A 14 3.87 7.05 2.81
CA GLY A 14 5.17 7.49 2.31
C GLY A 14 6.03 6.38 1.73
N ALA A 15 7.11 6.79 1.04
CA ALA A 15 8.04 5.88 0.37
C ALA A 15 8.72 4.90 1.33
N PHE A 16 8.99 5.32 2.56
CA PHE A 16 9.60 4.45 3.57
C PHE A 16 8.70 3.27 3.94
N ALA A 17 7.41 3.53 4.18
CA ALA A 17 6.42 2.48 4.46
C ALA A 17 6.24 1.55 3.25
N TRP A 18 6.18 2.11 2.04
CA TRP A 18 6.14 1.35 0.79
C TRP A 18 7.33 0.40 0.67
N ASP A 19 8.52 0.91 0.96
CA ASP A 19 9.73 0.11 0.86
C ASP A 19 9.81 -1.02 1.88
N GLY A 20 9.31 -0.76 3.10
CA GLY A 20 9.15 -1.78 4.14
C GLY A 20 8.16 -2.87 3.74
N ALA A 21 7.01 -2.48 3.19
CA ALA A 21 5.99 -3.41 2.72
C ALA A 21 6.50 -4.28 1.57
N LEU A 22 7.24 -3.72 0.60
CA LEU A 22 7.88 -4.49 -0.47
C LEU A 22 8.90 -5.51 0.07
N ARG A 23 9.67 -5.16 1.10
CA ARG A 23 10.60 -6.11 1.76
C ARG A 23 9.83 -7.25 2.42
N LEU A 24 8.73 -6.93 3.12
CA LEU A 24 7.89 -7.91 3.77
C LEU A 24 7.23 -8.88 2.78
N MET A 25 6.71 -8.36 1.65
CA MET A 25 6.13 -9.19 0.58
C MET A 25 7.18 -10.14 0.01
N ARG A 26 8.38 -9.65 -0.31
CA ARG A 26 9.47 -10.48 -0.83
C ARG A 26 9.90 -11.58 0.13
N ALA A 27 9.93 -11.30 1.43
CA ALA A 27 10.26 -12.29 2.44
C ALA A 27 9.19 -13.39 2.59
N ARG A 28 7.95 -13.13 2.14
CA ARG A 28 6.84 -14.09 2.18
C ARG A 28 6.58 -14.79 0.86
N SER A 29 6.99 -14.20 -0.27
CA SER A 29 6.84 -14.83 -1.59
C SER A 29 7.88 -15.93 -1.79
N GLN A 30 7.46 -17.14 -2.15
CA GLN A 30 8.37 -18.18 -2.64
C GLN A 30 8.87 -17.91 -4.07
N ALA A 31 8.20 -16.99 -4.79
CA ALA A 31 8.60 -16.58 -6.12
C ALA A 31 9.84 -15.68 -6.07
N ARG A 32 10.81 -15.97 -6.93
CA ARG A 32 11.97 -15.10 -7.16
C ARG A 32 11.45 -13.80 -7.81
N ALA A 33 11.67 -12.66 -7.15
CA ALA A 33 11.21 -11.38 -7.66
C ALA A 33 11.83 -11.11 -9.04
N ALA A 34 11.05 -11.30 -10.10
CA ALA A 34 11.45 -10.99 -11.47
C ALA A 34 11.04 -9.54 -11.79
N GLY A 35 12.00 -8.74 -12.25
CA GLY A 35 11.75 -7.37 -12.72
C GLY A 35 12.11 -6.24 -11.75
N PRO A 36 11.94 -4.98 -12.20
CA PRO A 36 12.33 -3.79 -11.46
C PRO A 36 11.51 -3.62 -10.18
N ARG A 37 12.12 -3.01 -9.16
CA ARG A 37 11.43 -2.70 -7.91
C ARG A 37 10.27 -1.71 -8.19
N PRO A 38 9.03 -2.02 -7.77
CA PRO A 38 7.90 -1.10 -7.94
C PRO A 38 8.16 0.25 -7.26
N ARG A 39 7.93 1.34 -7.98
CA ARG A 39 8.15 2.70 -7.49
C ARG A 39 6.98 3.16 -6.63
N PHE A 40 7.28 3.95 -5.61
CA PHE A 40 6.26 4.59 -4.78
C PHE A 40 5.58 5.77 -5.51
N GLY A 41 4.29 5.92 -5.27
CA GLY A 41 3.49 7.10 -5.63
C GLY A 41 2.20 7.15 -4.81
N HIS A 42 1.60 8.34 -4.66
CA HIS A 42 0.25 8.43 -4.09
C HIS A 42 -0.76 7.78 -5.04
N GLY A 43 -1.61 6.90 -4.52
CA GLY A 43 -2.53 6.08 -5.30
C GLY A 43 -1.88 4.91 -6.04
N ALA A 44 -0.56 4.69 -5.90
CA ALA A 44 0.09 3.55 -6.55
C ALA A 44 -0.43 2.24 -5.94
N GLU A 45 -0.91 1.32 -6.78
CA GLU A 45 -1.40 0.00 -6.36
C GLU A 45 -0.43 -1.09 -6.80
N LEU A 46 -0.13 -2.03 -5.90
CA LEU A 46 0.58 -3.25 -6.23
C LEU A 46 -0.21 -4.43 -5.68
N ALA A 47 -0.89 -5.14 -6.56
CA ALA A 47 -1.52 -6.41 -6.23
C ALA A 47 -0.45 -7.45 -5.91
N GLY A 48 -0.69 -8.25 -4.88
CA GLY A 48 0.14 -9.40 -4.56
C GLY A 48 -0.52 -10.27 -3.51
N GLU A 49 -0.17 -11.55 -3.50
CA GLU A 49 -0.64 -12.47 -2.47
C GLU A 49 0.32 -12.43 -1.27
N PRO A 50 -0.18 -12.32 -0.03
CA PRO A 50 -1.60 -12.31 0.36
C PRO A 50 -2.21 -10.91 0.56
N TYR A 51 -1.51 -9.83 0.19
CA TYR A 51 -1.98 -8.45 0.42
C TYR A 51 -1.71 -7.52 -0.77
N THR A 52 -2.69 -6.67 -1.09
CA THR A 52 -2.48 -5.54 -2.01
C THR A 52 -1.87 -4.35 -1.28
N LEU A 53 -0.86 -3.72 -1.86
CA LEU A 53 -0.30 -2.46 -1.36
C LEU A 53 -0.96 -1.27 -2.05
N ILE A 54 -1.22 -0.20 -1.29
CA ILE A 54 -1.59 1.12 -1.81
C ILE A 54 -0.61 2.16 -1.28
N GLY A 55 -0.04 2.99 -2.15
CA GLY A 55 0.79 4.12 -1.74
C GLY A 55 -0.05 5.34 -1.38
N CYS A 56 0.29 6.02 -0.30
CA CYS A 56 -0.25 7.33 0.06
C CYS A 56 0.91 8.24 0.43
N TYR A 57 0.92 9.49 -0.02
CA TYR A 57 1.80 10.47 0.60
C TYR A 57 1.57 10.52 2.11
N HIS A 58 2.66 10.74 2.86
CA HIS A 58 2.58 10.77 4.31
C HIS A 58 1.81 12.01 4.79
N PRO A 59 0.86 11.90 5.73
CA PRO A 59 0.09 13.03 6.26
C PRO A 59 0.93 13.87 7.26
N SER A 60 2.12 14.30 6.87
CA SER A 60 2.93 15.26 7.63
C SER A 60 2.48 16.69 7.36
N GLN A 61 2.74 17.60 8.31
CA GLN A 61 2.48 19.04 8.16
C GLN A 61 3.05 19.61 6.86
N GLN A 62 4.28 19.22 6.48
CA GLN A 62 4.88 19.67 5.23
C GLN A 62 4.00 19.32 4.02
N ASN A 63 3.45 18.10 3.95
CA ASN A 63 2.63 17.70 2.81
C ASN A 63 1.23 18.32 2.86
N THR A 64 0.63 18.42 4.05
CA THR A 64 -0.74 18.95 4.20
C THR A 64 -0.80 20.47 4.06
N PHE A 65 0.16 21.22 4.63
CA PHE A 65 0.16 22.69 4.55
C PHE A 65 0.56 23.23 3.17
N THR A 66 1.42 22.50 2.45
CA THR A 66 1.80 22.87 1.07
C THR A 66 0.78 22.42 0.02
N GLY A 67 -0.26 21.68 0.41
CA GLY A 67 -1.25 21.12 -0.50
C GLY A 67 -0.76 19.94 -1.34
N ARG A 68 0.48 19.44 -1.10
CA ARG A 68 0.98 18.22 -1.74
C ARG A 68 0.13 16.99 -1.42
N LEU A 69 -0.54 16.99 -0.27
CA LEU A 69 -1.55 16.01 0.10
C LEU A 69 -2.77 16.75 0.66
N THR A 70 -3.92 16.53 0.05
CA THR A 70 -5.20 17.09 0.50
C THR A 70 -6.06 16.02 1.17
N GLU A 71 -7.04 16.43 1.97
CA GLU A 71 -8.02 15.52 2.58
C GLU A 71 -8.76 14.66 1.53
N PRO A 72 -9.28 15.20 0.41
CA PRO A 72 -9.93 14.37 -0.62
C PRO A 72 -9.03 13.30 -1.23
N MET A 73 -7.72 13.54 -1.31
CA MET A 73 -6.74 12.56 -1.78
C MET A 73 -6.57 11.40 -0.80
N ILE A 74 -6.50 11.69 0.51
CA ILE A 74 -6.46 10.67 1.56
C ILE A 74 -7.75 9.85 1.54
N ASP A 75 -8.90 10.52 1.45
CA ASP A 75 -10.20 9.86 1.39
C ASP A 75 -10.31 8.92 0.18
N SER A 76 -9.75 9.35 -0.96
CA SER A 76 -9.74 8.53 -2.17
C SER A 76 -8.99 7.21 -1.97
N VAL A 77 -7.80 7.24 -1.38
CA VAL A 77 -7.02 6.02 -1.15
C VAL A 77 -7.61 5.15 -0.02
N LEU A 78 -8.25 5.75 0.98
CA LEU A 78 -8.97 5.01 2.02
C LEU A 78 -10.21 4.30 1.46
N ARG A 79 -11.02 5.00 0.64
CA ARG A 79 -12.15 4.39 -0.07
C ARG A 79 -11.70 3.23 -0.94
N ARG A 80 -10.60 3.43 -1.68
CA ARG A 80 -10.01 2.38 -2.50
C ARG A 80 -9.53 1.18 -1.69
N ALA A 81 -8.88 1.41 -0.56
CA ALA A 81 -8.48 0.34 0.36
C ALA A 81 -9.69 -0.46 0.87
N LEU A 82 -10.80 0.22 1.18
CA LEU A 82 -12.03 -0.43 1.63
C LEU A 82 -12.71 -1.25 0.53
N GLU A 83 -12.70 -0.78 -0.72
CA GLU A 83 -13.20 -1.56 -1.86
C GLU A 83 -12.40 -2.84 -2.06
N LEU A 84 -11.07 -2.75 -2.01
CA LEU A 84 -10.18 -3.89 -2.19
C LEU A 84 -10.26 -4.88 -1.01
N SER A 85 -10.45 -4.40 0.22
CA SER A 85 -10.54 -5.27 1.39
C SER A 85 -11.80 -6.15 1.41
N LYS A 86 -12.83 -5.76 0.66
CA LYS A 86 -14.07 -6.53 0.49
C LYS A 86 -13.98 -7.59 -0.61
N ARG A 87 -12.95 -7.56 -1.46
CA ARG A 87 -12.79 -8.56 -2.54
C ARG A 87 -12.35 -9.90 -1.95
N PRO A 88 -12.85 -11.03 -2.47
CA PRO A 88 -12.26 -12.34 -2.17
C PRO A 88 -10.79 -12.36 -2.61
N LEU A 89 -9.91 -13.03 -1.85
CA LEU A 89 -8.57 -13.36 -2.36
C LEU A 89 -8.76 -14.21 -3.61
N ALA A 90 -8.03 -13.91 -4.68
CA ALA A 90 -8.03 -14.79 -5.84
C ALA A 90 -7.45 -16.14 -5.39
N GLN A 91 -8.19 -17.22 -5.67
CA GLN A 91 -7.76 -18.59 -5.35
C GLN A 91 -6.54 -18.99 -6.20
#